data_AF-A0A2E2BYI6-F1
#
_entry.id   AF-A0A2E2BYI6-F1
#
_cell.length_a   1.000
_cell.length_b   1.000
_cell.length_c   1.000
_cell.angle_alpha   90.00
_cell.angle_beta   90.00
_cell.angle_gamma   90.00
#
_symmetry.space_group_name_H-M   'P 1'
#
loop_
_entity.id
_entity.type
_entity.pdbx_description
1 polymer ?
#
loop_
_entity_poly.entity_id
_entity_poly.type
_entity_poly.pdbx_seq_one_letter_code
_entity_poly.pdbx_strand_id
1 'polypeptide(L)'
;MNHKSEAASSPDPTSGEQWIREAPASLKQTRWGLNLVVYGSALVFLAAVGVLYFLFGTEMQSLVMNVLPVMGFSGNLMILVGSIFCLSVPEQTRARRLLIGAVVGFGCKLIFSGSVFFDPGILGLPLALFLKLAGNIGLILFALALRKLLLYVNRPEQMFKVYCLLGSTVLFLMGSWCMELVADLGLVEFTLIAIYSVMLVGLFLYPCFAGSLKKVLR
;
A
#
# COMPACT_ATOMS: atom_id res chain seq x y z
N MET A 1 -61.11 0.52 15.66
CA MET A 1 -60.42 0.11 14.42
C MET A 1 -59.23 1.05 14.22
N ASN A 2 -58.04 0.46 14.18
CA ASN A 2 -56.74 1.11 14.11
C ASN A 2 -56.52 1.82 12.76
N HIS A 3 -55.98 3.04 12.76
CA HIS A 3 -55.16 3.53 11.66
C HIS A 3 -53.78 3.91 12.18
N LYS A 4 -52.81 3.09 11.77
CA LYS A 4 -51.37 3.26 11.94
C LYS A 4 -50.94 4.63 11.40
N SER A 5 -50.28 5.44 12.24
CA SER A 5 -49.21 6.30 11.77
C SER A 5 -47.91 5.53 11.99
N GLU A 6 -47.50 4.76 10.98
CA GLU A 6 -46.12 4.32 10.85
C GLU A 6 -45.28 5.60 10.66
N ALA A 7 -44.77 6.14 11.76
CA ALA A 7 -43.66 7.06 11.72
C ALA A 7 -42.55 6.34 10.93
N ALA A 8 -42.27 6.84 9.73
CA ALA A 8 -41.13 6.41 8.95
C ALA A 8 -39.88 6.74 9.77
N SER A 9 -39.46 5.78 10.62
CA SER A 9 -38.20 5.86 11.34
C SER A 9 -37.13 5.90 10.25
N SER A 10 -36.56 7.08 10.06
CA SER A 10 -35.35 7.23 9.28
C SER A 10 -34.38 6.17 9.82
N PRO A 11 -33.82 5.28 8.99
CA PRO A 11 -32.91 4.26 9.50
C PRO A 11 -31.81 4.97 10.29
N ASP A 12 -31.60 4.53 11.53
CA ASP A 12 -30.54 5.11 12.37
C ASP A 12 -29.23 5.09 11.55
N PRO A 13 -28.53 6.23 11.46
CA PRO A 13 -27.35 6.33 10.64
C PRO A 13 -26.34 5.28 11.08
N THR A 14 -25.79 4.54 10.11
CA THR A 14 -24.76 3.55 10.42
C THR A 14 -23.57 4.23 11.11
N SER A 15 -22.85 3.50 11.95
CA SER A 15 -21.67 4.05 12.66
C SER A 15 -20.66 4.75 11.73
N GLY A 16 -20.52 4.29 10.48
CA GLY A 16 -19.74 4.97 9.44
C GLY A 16 -20.32 6.30 8.95
N GLU A 17 -21.65 6.40 8.82
CA GLU A 17 -22.35 7.64 8.47
C GLU A 17 -22.33 8.66 9.62
N GLN A 18 -22.42 8.21 10.87
CA GLN A 18 -22.20 9.04 12.06
C GLN A 18 -20.78 9.59 12.09
N TRP A 19 -19.76 8.76 11.82
CA TRP A 19 -18.38 9.21 11.77
C TRP A 19 -18.14 10.31 10.71
N ILE A 20 -18.76 10.17 9.54
CA ILE A 20 -18.69 11.17 8.46
C ILE A 20 -19.34 12.50 8.89
N ARG A 21 -20.41 12.47 9.69
CA ARG A 21 -21.12 13.67 10.16
C ARG A 21 -20.47 14.33 11.39
N GLU A 22 -19.99 13.54 12.34
CA GLU A 22 -19.67 14.00 13.70
C GLU A 22 -18.17 14.24 13.94
N ALA A 23 -17.28 13.64 13.14
CA ALA A 23 -15.83 13.69 13.40
C ALA A 23 -15.00 14.19 12.19
N PRO A 24 -15.24 15.41 11.69
CA PRO A 24 -14.63 15.93 10.47
C PRO A 24 -13.10 16.02 10.53
N ALA A 25 -12.51 16.24 11.72
CA ALA A 25 -11.07 16.30 11.90
C ALA A 25 -10.39 14.94 11.64
N SER A 26 -10.93 13.87 12.23
CA SER A 26 -10.42 12.50 12.05
C SER A 26 -10.61 11.99 10.62
N LEU A 27 -11.72 12.36 9.98
CA LEU A 27 -11.99 12.07 8.58
C LEU A 27 -10.99 12.79 7.66
N LYS A 28 -10.75 14.09 7.91
CA LYS A 28 -9.79 14.91 7.16
C LYS A 28 -8.36 14.38 7.28
N GLN A 29 -7.96 13.92 8.47
CA GLN A 29 -6.65 13.35 8.72
C GLN A 29 -6.48 11.99 8.05
N THR A 30 -7.48 11.11 8.14
CA THR A 30 -7.51 9.82 7.42
C THR A 30 -7.43 10.04 5.91
N ARG A 31 -8.14 11.05 5.39
CA ARG A 31 -8.11 11.42 3.97
C ARG A 31 -6.75 11.93 3.52
N TRP A 32 -6.10 12.75 4.34
CA TRP A 32 -4.72 13.19 4.10
C TRP A 32 -3.76 12.00 4.09
N GLY A 33 -3.92 11.07 5.04
CA GLY A 33 -3.15 9.84 5.09
C GLY A 33 -3.30 9.01 3.82
N LEU A 34 -4.52 8.74 3.40
CA LEU A 34 -4.80 8.01 2.16
C LEU A 34 -4.24 8.71 0.92
N ASN A 35 -4.28 10.05 0.86
CA ASN A 35 -3.65 10.80 -0.25
C ASN A 35 -2.14 10.57 -0.29
N LEU A 36 -1.46 10.70 0.85
CA LEU A 36 -0.01 10.50 0.94
C LEU A 36 0.38 9.08 0.55
N VAL A 37 -0.41 8.10 0.97
CA VAL A 37 -0.25 6.70 0.57
C VAL A 37 -0.41 6.53 -0.96
N VAL A 38 -1.42 7.15 -1.59
CA VAL A 38 -1.61 7.12 -3.05
C VAL A 38 -0.43 7.74 -3.79
N TYR A 39 -0.03 8.96 -3.41
CA TYR A 39 1.08 9.65 -4.05
C TYR A 39 2.40 8.92 -3.86
N GLY A 40 2.66 8.43 -2.64
CA GLY A 40 3.85 7.66 -2.33
C GLY A 40 3.93 6.38 -3.15
N SER A 41 2.82 5.65 -3.29
CA SER A 41 2.79 4.45 -4.14
C SER A 41 2.92 4.76 -5.63
N ALA A 42 2.37 5.87 -6.11
CA ALA A 42 2.60 6.32 -7.48
C ALA A 42 4.08 6.65 -7.74
N LEU A 43 4.77 7.26 -6.77
CA LEU A 43 6.22 7.52 -6.86
C LEU A 43 7.04 6.24 -6.85
N VAL A 44 6.74 5.29 -5.95
CA VAL A 44 7.40 3.97 -5.95
C VAL A 44 7.14 3.23 -7.27
N PHE A 45 5.93 3.36 -7.83
CA PHE A 45 5.58 2.80 -9.13
C PHE A 45 6.41 3.39 -10.26
N LEU A 46 6.46 4.71 -10.35
CA LEU A 46 7.26 5.41 -11.35
C LEU A 46 8.74 5.08 -11.23
N ALA A 47 9.26 4.98 -10.00
CA ALA A 47 10.62 4.54 -9.75
C ALA A 47 10.86 3.12 -10.25
N ALA A 48 9.96 2.17 -9.97
CA ALA A 48 10.09 0.79 -10.43
C ALA A 48 10.00 0.66 -11.96
N VAL A 49 9.06 1.36 -12.59
CA VAL A 49 8.92 1.41 -14.07
C VAL A 49 10.15 2.04 -14.71
N GLY A 50 10.64 3.13 -14.13
CA GLY A 50 11.85 3.78 -14.60
C GLY A 50 13.04 2.83 -14.53
N VAL A 51 13.25 2.13 -13.40
CA VAL A 51 14.33 1.14 -13.30
C VAL A 51 14.23 0.13 -14.43
N LEU A 52 13.04 -0.43 -14.68
CA LEU A 52 12.83 -1.40 -15.76
C LEU A 52 13.11 -0.83 -17.15
N TYR A 53 12.56 0.34 -17.45
CA TYR A 53 12.74 0.98 -18.74
C TYR A 53 14.21 1.26 -19.03
N PHE A 54 14.96 1.76 -18.04
CA PHE A 54 16.36 2.10 -18.22
C PHE A 54 17.29 0.87 -18.15
N LEU A 55 16.95 -0.17 -17.38
CA LEU A 55 17.72 -1.41 -17.33
C LEU A 55 17.64 -2.20 -18.64
N PHE A 56 16.50 -2.13 -19.35
CA PHE A 56 16.24 -2.92 -20.57
C PHE A 56 16.26 -2.10 -21.87
N GLY A 57 16.12 -0.77 -21.81
CA GLY A 57 15.87 0.06 -22.99
C GLY A 57 16.99 1.02 -23.42
N THR A 58 17.94 1.37 -22.54
CA THR A 58 18.92 2.44 -22.85
C THR A 58 20.23 2.31 -22.05
N GLU A 59 21.37 2.62 -22.65
CA GLU A 59 22.69 2.69 -21.96
C GLU A 59 22.88 3.93 -21.04
N MET A 60 21.80 4.67 -20.74
CA MET A 60 21.82 5.87 -19.90
C MET A 60 21.87 5.49 -18.39
N GLN A 61 22.99 4.93 -17.94
CA GLN A 61 23.14 4.47 -16.54
C GLN A 61 23.36 5.62 -15.54
N SER A 62 24.05 6.72 -15.87
CA SER A 62 24.66 7.56 -14.82
C SER A 62 23.73 8.58 -14.12
N LEU A 63 22.82 9.25 -14.85
CA LEU A 63 21.91 10.26 -14.26
C LEU A 63 20.67 9.62 -13.61
N VAL A 64 20.20 8.53 -14.21
CA VAL A 64 18.97 7.83 -13.85
C VAL A 64 19.14 6.99 -12.58
N MET A 65 20.34 6.42 -12.37
CA MET A 65 20.71 5.68 -11.15
C MET A 65 20.62 6.52 -9.87
N ASN A 66 20.64 7.86 -9.96
CA ASN A 66 20.50 8.73 -8.79
C ASN A 66 19.06 9.20 -8.56
N VAL A 67 18.26 9.40 -9.60
CA VAL A 67 16.89 9.95 -9.48
C VAL A 67 15.88 8.87 -9.09
N LEU A 68 16.00 7.67 -9.66
CA LEU A 68 15.04 6.58 -9.39
C LEU A 68 15.06 6.11 -7.93
N PRO A 69 16.23 5.90 -7.29
CA PRO A 69 16.26 5.52 -5.88
C PRO A 69 15.72 6.62 -4.95
N VAL A 70 15.96 7.90 -5.26
CA VAL A 70 15.39 9.03 -4.52
C VAL A 70 13.87 9.07 -4.63
N MET A 71 13.31 8.82 -5.82
CA MET A 71 11.85 8.70 -6.01
C MET A 71 11.28 7.49 -5.26
N GLY A 72 11.96 6.35 -5.26
CA GLY A 72 11.55 5.16 -4.50
C GLY A 72 11.58 5.41 -2.99
N PHE A 73 12.64 6.03 -2.48
CA PHE A 73 12.79 6.36 -1.06
C PHE A 73 11.76 7.37 -0.59
N SER A 74 11.59 8.47 -1.32
CA SER A 74 10.56 9.49 -1.04
C SER A 74 9.15 8.91 -1.10
N GLY A 75 8.87 8.02 -2.06
CA GLY A 75 7.61 7.30 -2.14
C GLY A 75 7.34 6.41 -0.91
N ASN A 76 8.34 5.64 -0.46
CA ASN A 76 8.22 4.84 0.77
C ASN A 76 8.03 5.72 2.02
N LEU A 77 8.67 6.88 2.09
CA LEU A 77 8.48 7.85 3.17
C LEU A 77 7.04 8.39 3.20
N MET A 78 6.49 8.77 2.03
CA MET A 78 5.10 9.22 1.92
C MET A 78 4.10 8.13 2.31
N ILE A 79 4.35 6.87 1.96
CA ILE A 79 3.51 5.73 2.39
C ILE A 79 3.53 5.57 3.90
N LEU A 80 4.71 5.66 4.53
CA LEU A 80 4.85 5.57 5.99
C LEU A 80 4.09 6.70 6.69
N VAL A 81 4.36 7.94 6.32
CA VAL A 81 3.72 9.14 6.89
C VAL A 81 2.21 9.07 6.67
N GLY A 82 1.77 8.69 5.47
CA GLY A 82 0.36 8.51 5.17
C GLY A 82 -0.31 7.43 6.01
N SER A 83 0.38 6.32 6.27
CA SER A 83 -0.11 5.25 7.15
C SER A 83 -0.23 5.68 8.61
N ILE A 84 0.69 6.53 9.09
CA ILE A 84 0.61 7.16 10.42
C ILE A 84 -0.62 8.06 10.51
N PHE A 85 -0.87 8.89 9.49
CA PHE A 85 -2.07 9.71 9.45
C PHE A 85 -3.36 8.88 9.41
N CYS A 86 -3.36 7.71 8.77
CA CYS A 86 -4.50 6.78 8.79
C CYS A 86 -4.78 6.21 10.20
N LEU A 87 -3.91 6.36 11.20
CA LEU A 87 -4.20 5.94 12.58
C LEU A 87 -5.31 6.75 13.25
N SER A 88 -5.75 7.86 12.65
CA SER A 88 -6.89 8.67 13.12
C SER A 88 -8.26 8.00 12.89
N VAL A 89 -8.30 6.82 12.25
CA VAL A 89 -9.53 6.07 12.02
C VAL A 89 -10.19 5.68 13.36
N PRO A 90 -11.52 5.78 13.49
CA PRO A 90 -12.24 5.52 14.75
C PRO A 90 -12.02 4.09 15.25
N GLU A 91 -11.91 3.91 16.56
CA GLU A 91 -11.59 2.61 17.19
C GLU A 91 -12.62 1.52 16.88
N GLN A 92 -13.87 1.92 16.64
CA GLN A 92 -14.99 1.05 16.27
C GLN A 92 -14.71 0.22 15.01
N THR A 93 -13.84 0.70 14.10
CA THR A 93 -13.44 -0.03 12.88
C THR A 93 -12.56 -1.26 13.16
N ARG A 94 -11.98 -1.39 14.36
CA ARG A 94 -10.97 -2.40 14.71
C ARG A 94 -9.79 -2.47 13.72
N ALA A 95 -9.52 -1.38 12.99
CA ALA A 95 -8.47 -1.27 11.99
C ALA A 95 -7.14 -0.75 12.57
N ARG A 96 -7.19 -0.05 13.72
CA ARG A 96 -6.03 0.63 14.34
C ARG A 96 -4.85 -0.31 14.60
N ARG A 97 -5.08 -1.52 15.14
CA ARG A 97 -4.02 -2.52 15.37
C ARG A 97 -3.36 -3.00 14.07
N LEU A 98 -4.13 -3.14 13.00
CA LEU A 98 -3.61 -3.52 11.69
C LEU A 98 -2.78 -2.38 11.07
N LEU A 99 -3.22 -1.14 11.25
CA LEU A 99 -2.47 0.04 10.80
C LEU A 99 -1.16 0.23 11.56
N ILE A 100 -1.13 -0.05 12.87
CA ILE A 100 0.13 -0.03 13.65
C ILE A 100 1.11 -1.05 13.07
N GLY A 101 0.67 -2.28 12.84
CA GLY A 101 1.51 -3.30 12.20
C GLY A 101 1.95 -2.91 10.77
N ALA A 102 1.08 -2.23 10.02
CA ALA A 102 1.43 -1.67 8.71
C ALA A 102 2.52 -0.59 8.80
N VAL A 103 2.41 0.33 9.76
CA VAL A 103 3.41 1.38 10.01
C VAL A 103 4.77 0.76 10.36
N VAL A 104 4.80 -0.27 11.22
CA VAL A 104 6.03 -0.98 11.55
C VAL A 104 6.63 -1.65 10.30
N GLY A 105 5.82 -2.35 9.50
CA GLY A 105 6.27 -2.98 8.26
C GLY A 105 6.79 -1.97 7.23
N PHE A 106 6.10 -0.85 7.03
CA PHE A 106 6.57 0.23 6.16
C PHE A 106 7.83 0.91 6.71
N GLY A 107 8.00 0.98 8.03
CA GLY A 107 9.25 1.41 8.67
C GLY A 107 10.42 0.51 8.29
N CYS A 108 10.25 -0.82 8.39
CA CYS A 108 11.26 -1.78 7.93
C CYS A 108 11.59 -1.62 6.44
N LYS A 109 10.56 -1.37 5.61
CA LYS A 109 10.74 -1.13 4.18
C LYS A 109 11.50 0.18 3.89
N LEU A 110 11.28 1.21 4.70
CA LEU A 110 12.01 2.47 4.60
C LEU A 110 13.48 2.29 4.99
N ILE A 111 13.76 1.53 6.05
CA ILE A 111 15.14 1.19 6.46
C ILE A 111 15.85 0.45 5.33
N PHE A 112 15.22 -0.58 4.76
CA PHE A 112 15.76 -1.29 3.61
C PHE A 112 16.03 -0.36 2.42
N SER A 113 15.04 0.45 2.04
CA SER A 113 15.18 1.40 0.93
C SER A 113 16.28 2.44 1.17
N GLY A 114 16.45 2.90 2.42
CA GLY A 114 17.49 3.85 2.79
C GLY A 114 18.87 3.22 2.79
N SER A 115 19.02 2.02 3.36
CA SER A 115 20.30 1.31 3.36
C SER A 115 20.78 1.01 1.94
N VAL A 116 19.90 0.53 1.05
CA VAL A 116 20.24 0.30 -0.37
C VAL A 116 20.59 1.60 -1.09
N PHE A 117 19.96 2.72 -0.71
CA PHE A 117 20.25 4.03 -1.30
C PHE A 117 21.63 4.57 -0.91
N PHE A 118 22.00 4.47 0.36
CA PHE A 118 23.25 5.02 0.88
C PHE A 118 24.46 4.09 0.66
N ASP A 119 24.28 2.78 0.80
CA ASP A 119 25.36 1.80 0.65
C ASP A 119 24.79 0.41 0.22
N PRO A 120 24.74 0.14 -1.10
CA PRO A 120 24.25 -1.12 -1.65
C PRO A 120 25.23 -2.26 -1.36
N GLY A 121 25.15 -2.81 -0.14
CA GLY A 121 26.01 -3.90 0.33
C GLY A 121 26.09 -3.99 1.85
N ILE A 122 25.68 -2.94 2.56
CA ILE A 122 25.76 -2.86 4.02
C ILE A 122 24.83 -3.86 4.73
N LEU A 123 23.72 -4.22 4.07
CA LEU A 123 22.77 -5.19 4.59
C LEU A 123 23.16 -6.59 4.12
N GLY A 124 23.52 -7.46 5.06
CA GLY A 124 23.65 -8.89 4.78
C GLY A 124 22.34 -9.47 4.22
N LEU A 125 22.44 -10.47 3.34
CA LEU A 125 21.30 -11.10 2.66
C LEU A 125 20.15 -11.44 3.62
N PRO A 126 20.35 -12.10 4.78
CA PRO A 126 19.25 -12.46 5.68
C PRO A 126 18.47 -11.25 6.20
N LEU A 127 19.16 -10.15 6.50
CA LEU A 127 18.55 -8.93 7.01
C LEU A 127 17.80 -8.19 5.90
N ALA A 128 18.35 -8.14 4.69
CA ALA A 128 17.69 -7.59 3.51
C ALA A 128 16.36 -8.31 3.22
N LEU A 129 16.37 -9.65 3.26
CA LEU A 129 15.17 -10.48 3.07
C LEU A 129 14.12 -10.23 4.15
N PHE A 130 14.55 -10.19 5.42
CA PHE A 130 13.66 -9.92 6.53
C PHE A 130 12.97 -8.56 6.39
N LEU A 131 13.72 -7.50 6.06
CA LEU A 131 13.16 -6.16 5.91
C LEU A 131 12.19 -6.06 4.72
N LYS A 132 12.50 -6.71 3.59
CA LYS A 132 11.58 -6.82 2.44
C LYS A 132 10.28 -7.54 2.85
N LEU A 133 10.39 -8.68 3.54
CA LEU A 133 9.25 -9.46 4.00
C LEU A 133 8.38 -8.65 4.97
N ALA A 134 8.99 -7.98 5.94
CA ALA A 134 8.29 -7.10 6.89
C ALA A 134 7.55 -5.97 6.16
N GLY A 135 8.15 -5.39 5.11
CA GLY A 135 7.49 -4.41 4.24
C GLY A 135 6.24 -4.95 3.53
N ASN A 136 6.30 -6.19 3.04
CA ASN A 136 5.17 -6.83 2.37
C ASN A 136 4.06 -7.22 3.36
N ILE A 137 4.43 -7.72 4.54
CA ILE A 137 3.49 -7.95 5.64
C ILE A 137 2.79 -6.64 6.01
N GLY A 138 3.54 -5.53 6.09
CA GLY A 138 2.97 -4.20 6.34
C GLY A 138 1.92 -3.81 5.29
N LEU A 139 2.17 -4.11 4.01
CA LEU A 139 1.22 -3.86 2.93
C LEU A 139 -0.05 -4.72 3.05
N ILE A 140 0.08 -6.00 3.40
CA ILE A 140 -1.06 -6.89 3.67
C ILE A 140 -1.89 -6.36 4.83
N LEU A 141 -1.25 -5.99 5.94
CA LEU A 141 -1.92 -5.44 7.12
C LEU A 141 -2.64 -4.13 6.80
N PHE A 142 -2.03 -3.26 5.98
CA PHE A 142 -2.67 -2.04 5.51
C PHE A 142 -3.91 -2.34 4.63
N ALA A 143 -3.79 -3.28 3.69
CA ALA A 143 -4.93 -3.68 2.84
C ALA A 143 -6.09 -4.27 3.68
N LEU A 144 -5.79 -5.05 4.71
CA LEU A 144 -6.78 -5.56 5.66
C LEU A 144 -7.40 -4.44 6.51
N ALA A 145 -6.63 -3.42 6.89
CA ALA A 145 -7.15 -2.25 7.56
C ALA A 145 -8.13 -1.47 6.67
N LEU A 146 -7.80 -1.28 5.39
CA LEU A 146 -8.69 -0.66 4.41
C LEU A 146 -9.96 -1.49 4.17
N ARG A 147 -9.86 -2.83 4.19
CA ARG A 147 -11.03 -3.72 4.14
C ARG A 147 -11.99 -3.44 5.30
N LYS A 148 -11.47 -3.36 6.52
CA LYS A 148 -12.29 -3.08 7.71
C LYS A 148 -12.91 -1.69 7.65
N LEU A 149 -12.16 -0.71 7.14
CA LEU A 149 -12.67 0.65 6.94
C LEU A 149 -13.81 0.69 5.92
N LEU A 150 -13.71 -0.06 4.81
CA LEU A 150 -14.80 -0.18 3.82
C LEU A 150 -16.05 -0.84 4.36
N LEU A 151 -15.89 -1.88 5.18
CA LEU A 151 -17.01 -2.54 5.85
C LEU A 151 -17.69 -1.60 6.86
N TYR A 152 -16.91 -0.80 7.58
CA TYR A 152 -17.42 0.19 8.53
C TYR A 152 -18.21 1.32 7.84
N VAL A 153 -17.77 1.75 6.65
CA VAL A 153 -18.47 2.77 5.83
C VAL A 153 -19.59 2.15 4.99
N ASN A 154 -19.88 0.85 5.15
CA ASN A 154 -20.93 0.12 4.44
C ASN A 154 -20.82 0.20 2.90
N ARG A 155 -19.59 0.12 2.36
CA ARG A 155 -19.33 0.17 0.90
C ARG A 155 -18.66 -1.12 0.40
N PRO A 156 -19.41 -2.24 0.36
CA PRO A 156 -18.87 -3.56 0.00
C PRO A 156 -18.43 -3.64 -1.46
N GLU A 157 -18.94 -2.78 -2.34
CA GLU A 157 -18.64 -2.78 -3.78
C GLU A 157 -17.15 -2.56 -4.09
N GLN A 158 -16.38 -1.98 -3.17
CA GLN A 158 -14.95 -1.80 -3.32
C GLN A 158 -14.10 -2.96 -2.77
N MET A 159 -14.72 -3.99 -2.19
CA MET A 159 -13.99 -5.15 -1.64
C MET A 159 -13.24 -5.94 -2.71
N PHE A 160 -13.75 -6.03 -3.93
CA PHE A 160 -13.06 -6.71 -5.03
C PHE A 160 -11.66 -6.12 -5.28
N LYS A 161 -11.52 -4.79 -5.21
CA LYS A 161 -10.22 -4.11 -5.36
C LYS A 161 -9.25 -4.45 -4.22
N VAL A 162 -9.75 -4.64 -3.00
CA VAL A 162 -8.93 -5.13 -1.86
C VAL A 162 -8.44 -6.55 -2.13
N TYR A 163 -9.32 -7.43 -2.62
CA TYR A 163 -8.94 -8.81 -2.92
C TYR A 163 -7.92 -8.88 -4.07
N CYS A 164 -8.10 -8.08 -5.13
CA CYS A 164 -7.09 -7.94 -6.18
C CYS A 164 -5.76 -7.44 -5.62
N LEU A 165 -5.79 -6.46 -4.71
CA LEU A 165 -4.58 -5.94 -4.08
C LEU A 165 -3.87 -7.01 -3.23
N LEU A 166 -4.61 -7.70 -2.36
CA LEU A 166 -4.07 -8.79 -1.54
C LEU A 166 -3.52 -9.92 -2.43
N GLY A 167 -4.28 -10.35 -3.44
CA GLY A 167 -3.87 -11.36 -4.40
C GLY A 167 -2.58 -10.97 -5.13
N SER A 168 -2.50 -9.73 -5.62
CA SER A 168 -1.29 -9.21 -6.27
C SER A 168 -0.08 -9.11 -5.33
N THR A 169 -0.31 -8.83 -4.03
CA THR A 169 0.76 -8.78 -3.01
C THR A 169 1.29 -10.17 -2.67
N VAL A 170 0.41 -11.18 -2.62
CA VAL A 170 0.80 -12.57 -2.41
C VAL A 170 1.55 -13.11 -3.63
N LEU A 171 1.05 -12.84 -4.83
CA LEU A 171 1.74 -13.17 -6.09
C LEU A 171 3.12 -12.49 -6.16
N PHE A 172 3.22 -11.24 -5.72
CA PHE A 172 4.48 -10.50 -5.58
C PHE A 172 5.47 -11.21 -4.65
N LEU A 173 5.00 -11.61 -3.47
CA LEU A 173 5.82 -12.35 -2.50
C LEU A 173 6.34 -13.66 -3.11
N MET A 174 5.45 -14.45 -3.71
CA MET A 174 5.86 -15.69 -4.37
C MET A 174 6.87 -15.43 -5.50
N GLY A 175 6.66 -14.41 -6.33
CA GLY A 175 7.56 -14.03 -7.41
C GLY A 175 8.93 -13.57 -6.90
N SER A 176 8.98 -12.74 -5.86
CA SER A 176 10.23 -12.25 -5.26
C SER A 176 11.07 -13.39 -4.67
N TRP A 177 10.43 -14.33 -3.97
CA TRP A 177 11.12 -15.48 -3.39
C TRP A 177 11.60 -16.47 -4.45
N CYS A 178 10.80 -16.67 -5.50
CA CYS A 178 11.20 -17.48 -6.65
C CYS A 178 12.43 -16.87 -7.34
N MET A 179 12.50 -15.54 -7.47
CA MET A 179 13.66 -14.85 -8.07
C MET A 179 14.94 -15.02 -7.28
N GLU A 180 14.89 -14.91 -5.96
CA GLU A 180 16.08 -15.09 -5.12
C GLU A 180 16.58 -16.54 -5.19
N LEU A 181 15.65 -17.50 -5.24
CA LEU A 181 15.99 -18.91 -5.43
C LEU A 181 16.55 -19.22 -6.84
N VAL A 182 16.02 -18.58 -7.89
CA VAL A 182 16.52 -18.69 -9.28
C VAL A 182 17.87 -18.00 -9.46
N ALA A 183 18.10 -16.88 -8.77
CA ALA A 183 19.38 -16.17 -8.75
C ALA A 183 20.46 -16.99 -8.03
N ASP A 184 20.13 -17.60 -6.89
CA ASP A 184 21.02 -18.53 -6.17
C ASP A 184 21.36 -19.78 -7.00
N LEU A 185 20.47 -20.18 -7.93
CA LEU A 185 20.69 -21.29 -8.86
C LEU A 185 21.39 -20.87 -10.18
N GLY A 186 21.71 -19.59 -10.38
CA GLY A 186 22.46 -19.10 -11.55
C GLY A 186 21.70 -19.05 -12.87
N LEU A 187 20.35 -19.07 -12.86
CA LEU A 187 19.48 -19.17 -14.05
C LEU A 187 18.93 -17.79 -14.49
N VAL A 188 19.81 -16.80 -14.72
CA VAL A 188 19.47 -15.37 -14.55
C VAL A 188 18.86 -14.65 -15.77
N GLU A 189 18.92 -15.17 -17.01
CA GLU A 189 18.79 -14.25 -18.17
C GLU A 189 17.37 -13.95 -18.70
N PHE A 190 16.31 -14.68 -18.33
CA PHE A 190 14.94 -14.44 -18.88
C PHE A 190 13.84 -14.19 -17.84
N THR A 191 14.12 -14.36 -16.55
CA THR A 191 13.10 -14.47 -15.49
C THR A 191 12.71 -13.12 -14.87
N LEU A 192 13.54 -12.09 -15.04
CA LEU A 192 13.36 -10.75 -14.44
C LEU A 192 12.14 -10.01 -15.01
N ILE A 193 11.93 -10.03 -16.33
CA ILE A 193 10.89 -9.23 -17.02
C ILE A 193 9.46 -9.68 -16.64
N ALA A 194 9.22 -11.00 -16.63
CA ALA A 194 7.92 -11.57 -16.29
C ALA A 194 7.52 -11.28 -14.82
N ILE A 195 8.50 -11.16 -13.94
CA ILE A 195 8.25 -10.98 -12.51
C ILE A 195 8.09 -9.50 -12.17
N TYR A 196 8.93 -8.63 -12.74
CA TYR A 196 8.76 -7.19 -12.62
C TYR A 196 7.44 -6.67 -13.20
N SER A 197 6.92 -7.29 -14.27
CA SER A 197 5.60 -6.95 -14.82
C SER A 197 4.44 -7.31 -13.86
N VAL A 198 4.53 -8.43 -13.14
CA VAL A 198 3.57 -8.78 -12.06
C VAL A 198 3.71 -7.83 -10.86
N MET A 199 4.94 -7.44 -10.51
CA MET A 199 5.20 -6.44 -9.45
C MET A 199 4.55 -5.09 -9.77
N LEU A 200 4.60 -4.69 -11.04
CA LEU A 200 3.99 -3.47 -11.57
C LEU A 200 2.47 -3.47 -11.39
N VAL A 201 1.80 -4.58 -11.72
CA VAL A 201 0.34 -4.68 -11.59
C VAL A 201 -0.12 -4.53 -10.14
N GLY A 202 0.55 -5.19 -9.18
CA GLY A 202 0.19 -5.07 -7.76
C GLY A 202 0.43 -3.67 -7.20
N LEU A 203 1.52 -3.02 -7.62
CA LEU A 203 1.87 -1.69 -7.18
C LEU A 203 1.02 -0.59 -7.85
N PHE A 204 0.45 -0.86 -9.04
CA PHE A 204 -0.54 -0.01 -9.72
C PHE A 204 -1.95 -0.10 -9.11
N LEU A 205 -2.36 -1.30 -8.68
CA LEU A 205 -3.68 -1.51 -8.06
C LEU A 205 -3.84 -0.76 -6.74
N TYR A 206 -2.73 -0.54 -6.02
CA TYR A 206 -2.71 0.14 -4.71
C TYR A 206 -3.12 1.63 -4.75
N PRO A 207 -2.51 2.52 -5.57
CA PRO A 207 -2.95 3.91 -5.71
C PRO A 207 -4.35 4.01 -6.34
N CYS A 208 -4.72 3.09 -7.25
CA CYS A 208 -6.07 3.00 -7.79
C CYS A 208 -7.11 2.71 -6.70
N PHE A 209 -6.78 1.81 -5.77
CA PHE A 209 -7.65 1.44 -4.67
C PHE A 209 -7.77 2.55 -3.62
N ALA A 210 -6.66 3.10 -3.13
CA ALA A 210 -6.69 4.18 -2.15
C ALA A 210 -7.30 5.47 -2.75
N GLY A 211 -7.15 5.72 -4.05
CA GLY A 211 -7.86 6.79 -4.77
C GLY A 211 -9.38 6.54 -4.87
N SER A 212 -9.81 5.29 -5.03
CA SER A 212 -11.22 4.90 -5.01
C SER A 212 -11.85 5.11 -3.62
N LEU A 213 -11.10 4.79 -2.57
CA LEU A 213 -11.53 5.00 -1.19
C LEU A 213 -11.63 6.49 -0.84
N LYS A 214 -10.67 7.31 -1.30
CA LYS A 214 -10.74 8.78 -1.20
C LYS A 214 -12.03 9.35 -1.80
N LYS A 215 -12.48 8.83 -2.96
CA LYS A 215 -13.72 9.28 -3.61
C LYS A 215 -14.96 8.93 -2.80
N VAL A 216 -14.92 7.84 -2.03
CA VAL A 216 -16.03 7.40 -1.16
C VAL A 216 -16.10 8.21 0.14
N LEU A 217 -14.96 8.66 0.65
CA LEU A 217 -14.87 9.49 1.85
C LEU A 217 -15.09 11.00 1.56
N ARG A 218 -15.64 11.35 0.38
CA ARG A 218 -15.92 12.73 -0.04
C ARG A 218 -17.41 12.99 0.00
#